data_AF-A0A060CB66-F1
#
_entry.id   AF-A0A060CB66-F1
#
_cell.length_a   1.000
_cell.length_b   1.000
_cell.length_c   1.000
_cell.angle_alpha   90.00
_cell.angle_beta   90.00
_cell.angle_gamma   90.00
#
_symmetry.space_group_name_H-M   'P 1'
#
loop_
_entity.id
_entity.type
_entity.pdbx_description
1 polymer ?
#
loop_
_entity_poly.entity_id
_entity_poly.type
_entity_poly.pdbx_seq_one_letter_code
_entity_poly.pdbx_strand_id
1 'polypeptide(L)'
;LVVGEMFEKCGIRGPVPPSINPPKAVTPKDAFDNRGIYYTYERGFRCFYSERDIKLEKAALSAAEKADTILFFGGLSDFEESEGFDREHMRMGENQTSLLDKLIAMGKK
;
A
#
# COMPACT_ATOMS: atom_id res chain seq x y z
N LEU A 1 5.04 12.51 2.31
CA LEU A 1 4.28 11.51 3.10
C LEU A 1 4.23 10.22 2.30
N VAL A 2 4.47 9.09 2.93
CA VAL A 2 4.27 7.76 2.35
C VAL A 2 3.04 7.14 3.01
N VAL A 3 2.10 6.64 2.20
CA VAL A 3 0.86 6.01 2.68
C VAL A 3 0.71 4.61 2.12
N GLY A 4 0.38 3.64 2.97
CA GLY A 4 -0.01 2.28 2.55
C GLY A 4 0.89 1.18 3.09
N GLU A 5 0.29 0.10 3.63
CA GLU A 5 1.02 -1.03 4.24
C GLU A 5 1.94 -1.75 3.24
N MET A 6 1.65 -1.67 1.94
CA MET A 6 2.50 -2.24 0.90
C MET A 6 3.86 -1.54 0.78
N PHE A 7 4.08 -0.40 1.44
CA PHE A 7 5.40 0.19 1.59
C PHE A 7 6.35 -0.70 2.43
N GLU A 8 5.79 -1.36 3.45
CA GLU A 8 6.49 -2.31 4.33
C GLU A 8 6.37 -3.75 3.83
N LYS A 9 5.24 -4.09 3.20
CA LYS A 9 4.88 -5.45 2.78
C LYS A 9 4.57 -5.48 1.29
N CYS A 10 5.50 -4.98 0.49
CA CYS A 10 5.34 -5.01 -0.96
C CYS A 10 5.36 -6.46 -1.44
N GLY A 11 4.30 -6.88 -2.15
CA GLY A 11 4.30 -8.14 -2.88
C GLY A 11 5.33 -8.06 -4.00
N ILE A 12 6.52 -8.59 -3.77
CA ILE A 12 7.60 -8.66 -4.78
C ILE A 12 7.42 -9.83 -5.76
N ARG A 13 6.35 -10.60 -5.61
CA ARG A 13 6.07 -11.84 -6.35
C ARG A 13 4.58 -12.13 -6.30
N GLY A 14 4.04 -12.72 -7.35
CA GLY A 14 2.67 -13.24 -7.35
C GLY A 14 2.49 -14.44 -6.39
N PRO A 15 1.23 -14.81 -6.10
CA PRO A 15 0.87 -15.84 -5.11
C PRO A 15 1.13 -17.30 -5.55
N VAL A 16 1.89 -17.52 -6.62
CA VAL A 16 1.95 -18.78 -7.36
C VAL A 16 3.11 -19.69 -6.89
N PRO A 17 2.86 -20.98 -6.58
CA PRO A 17 3.91 -21.99 -6.40
C PRO A 17 4.53 -22.52 -7.72
N PRO A 18 5.83 -22.90 -7.76
CA PRO A 18 6.81 -22.77 -6.69
C PRO A 18 7.25 -21.32 -6.58
N SER A 19 6.96 -20.78 -5.42
CA SER A 19 7.31 -19.43 -5.03
C SER A 19 8.82 -19.38 -4.77
N ILE A 20 9.60 -18.79 -5.67
CA ILE A 20 11.07 -18.70 -5.53
C ILE A 20 11.39 -17.70 -4.43
N ASN A 21 12.16 -18.13 -3.43
CA ASN A 21 12.63 -17.25 -2.37
C ASN A 21 13.94 -16.55 -2.81
N PRO A 22 13.96 -15.22 -2.98
CA PRO A 22 15.18 -14.53 -3.35
C PRO A 22 16.19 -14.54 -2.19
N PRO A 23 17.51 -14.54 -2.47
CA PRO A 23 18.53 -14.46 -1.42
C PRO A 23 18.49 -13.15 -0.65
N LYS A 24 17.89 -12.10 -1.23
CA LYS A 24 17.65 -10.81 -0.59
C LYS A 24 16.37 -10.19 -1.14
N ALA A 25 15.47 -9.79 -0.25
CA ALA A 25 14.33 -8.93 -0.55
C ALA A 25 14.63 -7.52 -0.02
N VAL A 26 14.29 -6.49 -0.80
CA VAL A 26 14.40 -5.09 -0.39
C VAL A 26 13.02 -4.47 -0.56
N THR A 27 12.40 -4.09 0.55
CA THR A 27 11.12 -3.38 0.51
C THR A 27 11.33 -1.93 0.05
N PRO A 28 10.29 -1.25 -0.43
CA PRO A 28 10.35 0.20 -0.65
C PRO A 28 10.82 0.96 0.60
N LYS A 29 10.38 0.54 1.78
CA LYS A 29 10.87 1.08 3.06
C LYS A 29 12.38 0.91 3.23
N ASP A 30 12.90 -0.31 3.06
CA ASP A 30 14.33 -0.56 3.14
C ASP A 30 15.12 0.26 2.11
N ALA A 31 14.58 0.43 0.90
CA ALA A 31 15.21 1.23 -0.14
C ALA A 31 15.30 2.72 0.24
N PHE A 32 14.26 3.27 0.88
CA PHE A 32 14.26 4.64 1.38
C PHE A 32 15.25 4.80 2.53
N ASP A 33 15.21 3.90 3.50
CA ASP A 33 16.08 3.92 4.68
C ASP A 33 17.56 3.79 4.28
N ASN A 34 17.90 2.85 3.39
CA ASN A 34 19.27 2.65 2.88
C ASN A 34 19.81 3.85 2.09
N ARG A 35 18.93 4.67 1.50
CA ARG A 35 19.30 5.90 0.78
C ARG A 35 19.27 7.15 1.65
N GLY A 36 18.90 7.03 2.93
CA GLY A 36 18.77 8.17 3.84
C GLY A 36 17.67 9.16 3.42
N ILE A 37 16.63 8.67 2.73
CA ILE A 37 15.50 9.52 2.33
C ILE A 37 14.60 9.72 3.55
N TYR A 38 14.34 10.98 3.91
CA TYR A 38 13.42 11.30 4.99
C TYR A 38 11.96 11.25 4.52
N TYR A 39 11.12 10.57 5.29
CA TYR A 39 9.69 10.47 5.02
C TYR A 39 8.89 10.34 6.32
N THR A 40 7.67 10.86 6.32
CA THR A 40 6.62 10.46 7.27
C THR A 40 5.90 9.27 6.67
N TYR A 41 5.59 8.25 7.48
CA TYR A 41 4.87 7.07 7.05
C TYR A 41 3.57 6.91 7.84
N GLU A 42 2.49 6.63 7.12
CA GLU A 42 1.21 6.24 7.70
C GLU A 42 0.68 5.00 6.98
N ARG A 43 0.26 3.99 7.74
CA ARG A 43 -0.14 2.70 7.14
C ARG A 43 -1.39 2.82 6.27
N GLY A 44 -2.35 3.66 6.66
CA GLY A 44 -3.55 4.01 5.88
C GLY A 44 -4.62 2.91 5.80
N PHE A 45 -4.25 1.69 5.41
CA PHE A 45 -5.12 0.52 5.29
C PHE A 45 -4.37 -0.75 5.73
N ARG A 46 -5.00 -1.93 5.62
CA ARG A 46 -4.31 -3.21 5.82
C ARG A 46 -4.28 -4.01 4.52
N CYS A 47 -3.11 -4.49 4.09
CA CYS A 47 -2.93 -5.04 2.74
C CYS A 47 -3.53 -6.44 2.52
N PHE A 48 -3.86 -7.18 3.59
CA PHE A 48 -4.46 -8.52 3.51
C PHE A 48 -5.96 -8.55 3.81
N TYR A 49 -6.57 -7.39 4.03
CA TYR A 49 -7.96 -7.24 4.43
C TYR A 49 -8.62 -6.26 3.47
N SER A 50 -9.91 -6.43 3.19
CA SER A 50 -10.69 -5.47 2.40
C SER A 50 -11.43 -4.47 3.28
N GLU A 51 -11.52 -4.74 4.59
CA GLU A 51 -12.22 -3.88 5.54
C GLU A 51 -11.49 -2.56 5.78
N ARG A 52 -12.31 -1.52 5.96
CA ARG A 52 -11.86 -0.17 6.26
C ARG A 52 -11.52 -0.03 7.74
N ASP A 53 -10.31 0.46 8.02
CA ASP A 53 -9.87 0.82 9.37
C ASP A 53 -9.85 2.35 9.50
N ILE A 54 -10.95 2.90 10.03
CA ILE A 54 -11.16 4.36 10.14
C ILE A 54 -10.02 5.04 10.91
N LYS A 55 -9.39 4.35 11.86
CA LYS A 55 -8.28 4.93 12.63
C LYS A 55 -7.05 5.13 11.75
N LEU A 56 -6.73 4.14 10.91
CA LEU A 56 -5.60 4.22 9.96
C LEU A 56 -5.87 5.26 8.87
N GLU A 57 -7.10 5.30 8.35
CA GLU A 57 -7.50 6.31 7.37
C GLU A 57 -7.32 7.73 7.92
N LYS A 58 -7.83 7.99 9.13
CA LYS A 58 -7.71 9.32 9.77
C LYS A 58 -6.27 9.73 10.03
N ALA A 59 -5.41 8.79 10.44
CA ALA A 59 -3.99 9.07 10.66
C ALA A 59 -3.30 9.48 9.35
N ALA A 60 -3.55 8.74 8.26
CA ALA A 60 -3.04 9.07 6.93
C ALA A 60 -3.53 10.43 6.43
N LEU A 61 -4.82 10.75 6.61
CA LEU A 61 -5.38 12.04 6.20
C LEU A 61 -4.80 13.21 7.01
N SER A 62 -4.64 13.06 8.33
CA SER A 62 -4.04 14.11 9.17
C SER A 62 -2.57 14.35 8.82
N ALA A 63 -1.82 13.30 8.48
CA ALA A 63 -0.46 13.46 8.00
C ALA A 63 -0.41 14.12 6.61
N ALA A 64 -1.40 13.85 5.75
CA ALA A 64 -1.50 14.41 4.41
C ALA A 64 -1.75 15.92 4.39
N GLU A 65 -2.43 16.47 5.40
CA GLU A 65 -2.64 17.92 5.54
C GLU A 65 -1.32 18.69 5.56
N LYS A 66 -0.31 18.11 6.24
CA LYS A 66 1.03 18.69 6.46
C LYS A 66 2.03 18.34 5.37
N ALA A 67 1.64 17.56 4.37
CA ALA A 67 2.52 17.11 3.31
C ALA A 67 2.25 17.89 2.00
N ASP A 68 3.31 18.11 1.22
CA ASP A 68 3.22 18.65 -0.14
C ASP A 68 3.06 17.53 -1.19
N THR A 69 3.64 16.37 -0.91
CA THR A 69 3.62 15.20 -1.80
C THR A 69 3.28 13.92 -1.03
N ILE A 70 2.39 13.13 -1.61
CA ILE A 70 1.88 11.87 -1.08
C ILE A 70 2.30 10.74 -2.04
N LEU A 71 3.08 9.80 -1.52
CA LEU A 71 3.44 8.58 -2.23
C LEU A 71 2.59 7.43 -1.69
N PHE A 72 1.63 6.97 -2.49
CA PHE A 72 0.72 5.88 -2.12
C PHE A 72 1.24 4.53 -2.61
N PHE A 73 1.38 3.58 -1.69
CA PHE A 73 1.70 2.18 -1.99
C PHE A 73 0.45 1.33 -1.77
N GLY A 74 -0.20 0.97 -2.86
CA GLY A 74 -1.34 0.07 -2.88
C GLY A 74 -1.39 -0.74 -4.17
N GLY A 75 -2.32 -1.67 -4.22
CA GLY A 75 -2.40 -2.67 -5.27
C GLY A 75 -3.23 -3.87 -4.83
N LEU A 76 -2.95 -5.01 -5.46
CA LEU A 76 -3.64 -6.26 -5.20
C LEU A 76 -2.85 -7.10 -4.20
N SER A 77 -3.58 -7.85 -3.40
CA SER A 77 -3.02 -8.84 -2.49
C SER A 77 -2.85 -10.19 -3.18
N ASP A 78 -2.03 -11.05 -2.59
CA ASP A 78 -1.85 -12.45 -2.99
C ASP A 78 -3.19 -13.22 -3.06
N PHE A 79 -4.17 -12.85 -2.24
CA PHE A 79 -5.52 -13.44 -2.30
C PHE A 79 -6.31 -13.00 -3.53
N GLU A 80 -6.13 -11.75 -3.96
CA GLU A 80 -6.81 -11.18 -5.12
C GLU A 80 -6.20 -11.66 -6.44
N GLU A 81 -5.00 -12.24 -6.44
CA GLU A 81 -4.31 -12.73 -7.64
C GLU A 81 -4.07 -14.24 -7.61
N SER A 82 -4.87 -14.98 -6.83
CA SER A 82 -4.68 -16.41 -6.60
C SER A 82 -4.61 -17.22 -7.90
N GLU A 83 -3.63 -18.12 -7.98
CA GLU A 83 -3.51 -19.06 -9.10
C GLU A 83 -4.77 -19.93 -9.22
N GLY A 84 -5.19 -20.18 -10.46
CA GLY A 84 -6.33 -21.06 -10.75
C GLY A 84 -7.70 -20.41 -10.57
N PHE A 85 -7.75 -19.12 -10.22
CA PHE A 85 -8.99 -18.36 -10.09
C PHE A 85 -8.89 -17.04 -10.87
N ASP A 86 -9.90 -16.77 -11.69
CA ASP A 86 -10.06 -15.45 -12.27
C ASP A 86 -10.59 -14.47 -11.24
N ARG A 87 -10.16 -13.22 -11.34
CA ARG A 87 -10.71 -12.14 -10.52
C ARG A 87 -12.16 -11.88 -10.90
N GLU A 88 -13.02 -11.75 -9.91
CA GLU A 88 -14.41 -11.33 -10.12
C GLU A 88 -14.52 -9.89 -10.63
N HIS A 89 -13.51 -9.06 -10.37
CA HIS A 89 -13.47 -7.66 -10.75
C HIS A 89 -12.05 -7.11 -10.88
N MET A 90 -11.89 -6.02 -11.63
CA MET A 90 -10.58 -5.38 -11.83
C MET A 90 -10.21 -4.34 -10.76
N ARG A 91 -11.14 -3.92 -9.90
CA ARG A 91 -10.92 -2.91 -8.84
C ARG A 91 -10.01 -3.41 -7.72
N MET A 92 -9.30 -2.50 -7.06
CA MET A 92 -8.63 -2.75 -5.78
C MET A 92 -9.65 -2.79 -4.63
N GLY A 93 -9.27 -3.34 -3.49
CA GLY A 93 -10.08 -3.37 -2.27
C GLY A 93 -10.60 -1.98 -1.85
N GLU A 94 -11.82 -1.93 -1.32
CA GLU A 94 -12.52 -0.69 -0.96
C GLU A 94 -11.79 0.12 0.12
N ASN A 95 -11.01 -0.53 0.98
CA ASN A 95 -10.18 0.13 1.96
C ASN A 95 -9.04 0.96 1.37
N GLN A 96 -8.55 0.57 0.19
CA GLN A 96 -7.54 1.33 -0.55
C GLN A 96 -8.18 2.43 -1.37
N THR A 97 -9.22 2.10 -2.15
CA THR A 97 -9.86 3.07 -3.06
C THR A 97 -10.52 4.21 -2.29
N SER A 98 -11.23 3.92 -1.19
CA SER A 98 -11.85 4.96 -0.36
C SER A 98 -10.83 5.90 0.28
N LEU A 99 -9.66 5.39 0.69
CA LEU A 99 -8.58 6.24 1.20
C LEU A 99 -7.95 7.07 0.08
N LEU A 100 -7.67 6.45 -1.07
CA LEU A 100 -7.06 7.10 -2.22
C LEU A 100 -7.92 8.26 -2.73
N ASP A 101 -9.24 8.06 -2.86
CA ASP A 101 -10.16 9.12 -3.29
C ASP A 101 -10.13 10.33 -2.34
N LYS A 102 -10.05 10.08 -1.03
CA LYS A 102 -9.94 11.15 -0.02
C LYS A 102 -8.60 11.88 -0.13
N LEU A 103 -7.50 11.17 -0.37
CA LEU A 103 -6.18 11.77 -0.53
C LEU A 103 -6.12 12.63 -1.81
N ILE A 104 -6.69 12.15 -2.92
CA ILE A 104 -6.79 12.90 -4.19
C ILE A 104 -7.63 14.17 -3.99
N ALA A 105 -8.75 14.08 -3.27
CA ALA A 105 -9.62 15.22 -2.99
C ALA A 105 -8.93 16.34 -2.19
N MET A 106 -7.81 16.08 -1.50
CA MET A 106 -7.02 17.10 -0.80
C MET A 106 -6.19 17.98 -1.74
N GLY A 107 -6.08 17.64 -3.03
CA GLY A 107 -5.36 18.44 -4.03
C GLY A 107 -3.84 18.50 -3.80
N LYS A 108 -3.29 17.53 -3.06
CA LYS A 108 -1.84 17.38 -2.85
C LYS A 108 -1.21 16.66 -4.05
N LYS A 109 0.11 16.81 -4.21
CA LYS A 109 0.87 16.12 -5.27
C LYS A 109 1.00 14.63 -4.99
#